data_AF-A0A971S1T6-F1
#
_entry.id   AF-A0A971S1T6-F1
#
_cell.length_a   1.000
_cell.length_b   1.000
_cell.length_c   1.000
_cell.angle_alpha   90.00
_cell.angle_beta   90.00
_cell.angle_gamma   90.00
#
_symmetry.space_group_name_H-M   'P 1'
#
loop_
_entity.id
_entity.type
_entity.pdbx_description
1 polymer ?
#
loop_
_entity_poly.entity_id
_entity_poly.type
_entity_poly.pdbx_seq_one_letter_code
_entity_poly.pdbx_strand_id
1 'polypeptide(L)'
;MFDERQQKTNWVAFRKVEYDTIILGNSRVTYLDTRVVPGKAFNYSASSMKPVEYLPYMKFVSSRSSMPIKTVVLGMSFADTNGSNAPSFEKPETY
;
A
#
# COMPACT_ATOMS: atom_id res chain seq x y z
N MET A 1 10.82 -15.66 -7.27
CA MET A 1 9.55 -14.91 -7.35
C MET A 1 9.81 -13.52 -6.80
N PHE A 2 9.26 -12.48 -7.40
CA PHE A 2 9.47 -11.08 -7.03
C PHE A 2 8.55 -10.72 -5.86
N ASP A 3 9.09 -10.14 -4.78
CA ASP A 3 8.28 -9.61 -3.67
C ASP A 3 7.94 -8.13 -3.92
N GLU A 4 6.69 -7.87 -4.32
CA GLU A 4 6.15 -6.52 -4.54
C GLU A 4 6.10 -5.71 -3.24
N ARG A 5 5.82 -6.35 -2.10
CA ARG A 5 5.75 -5.67 -0.80
C ARG A 5 7.13 -5.16 -0.46
N GLN A 6 8.14 -6.03 -0.47
CA GLN A 6 9.53 -5.67 -0.17
C GLN A 6 10.03 -4.53 -1.07
N GLN A 7 9.80 -4.59 -2.38
CA GLN A 7 10.32 -3.57 -3.28
C GLN A 7 9.63 -2.22 -3.13
N LYS A 8 8.32 -2.20 -2.89
CA LYS A 8 7.60 -0.96 -2.59
C LYS A 8 8.02 -0.38 -1.24
N THR A 9 8.26 -1.23 -0.24
CA THR A 9 8.86 -0.83 1.05
C THR A 9 10.23 -0.20 0.83
N ASN A 10 11.13 -0.87 0.11
CA ASN A 10 12.47 -0.38 -0.17
C ASN A 10 12.47 0.95 -0.93
N TRP A 11 11.55 1.11 -1.89
CA TRP A 11 11.38 2.37 -2.61
C TRP A 11 11.08 3.54 -1.66
N VAL A 12 10.17 3.34 -0.71
CA VAL A 12 9.79 4.36 0.27
C VAL A 12 10.85 4.52 1.37
N ALA A 13 11.55 3.44 1.75
CA ALA A 13 12.55 3.43 2.81
C ALA A 13 13.83 4.20 2.43
N PHE A 14 14.30 4.03 1.20
CA PHE A 14 15.62 4.49 0.76
C PHE A 14 15.59 5.72 -0.14
N ARG A 15 14.43 6.38 -0.27
CA ARG A 15 14.28 7.60 -1.08
C ARG A 15 13.61 8.70 -0.28
N LYS A 16 13.94 9.95 -0.62
CA LYS A 16 13.11 11.09 -0.23
C LYS A 16 11.84 11.05 -1.07
N VAL A 17 10.71 10.84 -0.40
CA VAL A 17 9.41 10.72 -1.06
C VAL A 17 8.46 11.80 -0.58
N GLU A 18 7.62 12.28 -1.51
CA GLU A 18 6.66 13.36 -1.28
C GLU A 18 5.27 12.89 -1.69
N TYR A 19 4.68 11.99 -0.91
CA TYR A 19 3.35 11.46 -1.17
C TYR A 19 2.35 12.02 -0.17
N ASP A 20 1.20 12.51 -0.65
CA ASP A 20 0.07 12.89 0.19
C ASP A 20 -1.15 11.98 -0.03
N THR A 21 -1.05 11.03 -0.96
CA THR A 21 -2.09 10.07 -1.28
C THR A 21 -1.52 8.66 -1.31
N ILE A 22 -2.25 7.70 -0.73
CA ILE A 22 -1.85 6.28 -0.73
C ILE A 22 -2.97 5.44 -1.33
N ILE A 23 -2.63 4.56 -2.26
CA ILE A 23 -3.54 3.52 -2.79
C ILE A 23 -3.18 2.19 -2.12
N LEU A 24 -4.17 1.53 -1.53
CA LEU A 24 -4.04 0.22 -0.88
C LEU A 24 -5.03 -0.76 -1.51
N GLY A 25 -4.64 -2.02 -1.66
CA GLY A 25 -5.52 -3.02 -2.27
C GLY A 25 -4.78 -4.26 -2.75
N ASN A 26 -5.53 -5.18 -3.34
CA ASN A 26 -5.04 -6.43 -3.90
C ASN A 26 -4.54 -6.28 -5.36
N SER A 27 -4.29 -7.41 -6.03
CA SER A 27 -3.88 -7.51 -7.44
C SER A 27 -4.75 -6.75 -8.44
N ARG A 28 -6.02 -6.45 -8.12
CA ARG A 28 -6.93 -5.72 -9.02
C ARG A 28 -6.58 -4.24 -9.13
N VAL A 29 -5.80 -3.70 -8.19
CA VAL A 29 -5.41 -2.29 -8.18
C VAL A 29 -3.89 -2.08 -8.21
N THR A 30 -3.08 -3.16 -8.25
CA THR A 30 -1.60 -3.13 -8.30
C THR A 30 -1.03 -2.24 -9.41
N TYR A 31 -1.74 -2.16 -10.53
CA TYR A 31 -1.33 -1.39 -11.72
C TYR A 31 -2.20 -0.16 -11.99
N LEU A 32 -3.01 0.28 -11.02
CA LEU A 32 -3.75 1.53 -11.14
C LEU A 32 -2.76 2.69 -11.34
N ASP A 33 -2.95 3.45 -12.41
CA ASP A 33 -2.16 4.65 -12.71
C ASP A 33 -2.36 5.68 -11.59
N THR A 34 -1.28 6.08 -10.92
CA THR A 34 -1.33 7.02 -9.79
C THR A 34 -1.79 8.42 -10.21
N ARG A 35 -1.75 8.76 -11.50
CA ARG A 35 -2.16 10.07 -12.02
C ARG A 35 -3.68 10.23 -12.15
N VAL A 36 -4.44 9.14 -12.05
CA VAL A 36 -5.92 9.17 -12.14
C VAL A 36 -6.59 9.35 -10.78
N VAL A 37 -5.82 9.41 -9.70
CA VAL A 37 -6.30 9.73 -8.37
C VAL A 37 -5.77 11.10 -7.93
N PRO A 38 -6.43 11.79 -6.98
CA PRO A 38 -5.95 13.08 -6.48
C PRO A 38 -4.55 13.00 -5.86
N GLY A 39 -3.82 14.12 -5.90
CA GLY A 39 -2.57 14.31 -5.16
C GLY A 39 -1.34 13.59 -5.74
N LYS A 40 -0.25 13.61 -4.97
CA LYS A 40 0.97 12.83 -5.25
C LYS A 40 0.78 11.43 -4.67
N ALA A 41 0.25 10.52 -5.48
CA ALA A 41 -0.11 9.19 -5.02
C ALA A 41 1.03 8.17 -5.09
N PHE A 42 1.12 7.34 -4.03
CA PHE A 42 1.91 6.11 -4.03
C PHE A 42 0.99 4.89 -4.02
N ASN A 43 1.23 3.96 -4.94
CA ASN A 43 0.45 2.73 -5.01
C ASN A 43 1.12 1.59 -4.25
N TYR A 44 0.65 1.33 -3.03
CA TYR A 44 1.11 0.23 -2.17
C TYR A 44 0.29 -1.05 -2.33
N SER A 45 -0.66 -1.11 -3.26
CA SER A 45 -1.37 -2.36 -3.48
C SER A 45 -0.45 -3.47 -3.99
N ALA A 46 -0.68 -4.70 -3.55
CA ALA A 46 0.14 -5.85 -3.87
C ALA A 46 -0.74 -7.07 -4.10
N SER A 47 -0.21 -8.06 -4.80
CA SER A 47 -0.94 -9.32 -5.00
C SER A 47 -1.43 -9.91 -3.67
N SER A 48 -2.71 -10.32 -3.67
CA SER A 48 -3.42 -10.92 -2.53
C SER A 48 -3.43 -10.10 -1.23
N MET A 49 -3.13 -8.79 -1.28
CA MET A 49 -3.15 -7.94 -0.09
C MET A 49 -4.55 -7.88 0.55
N LYS A 50 -4.60 -8.03 1.87
CA LYS A 50 -5.85 -8.01 2.65
C LYS A 50 -6.02 -6.71 3.45
N PRO A 51 -7.25 -6.31 3.78
CA PRO A 51 -7.50 -5.08 4.56
C PRO A 51 -6.75 -4.99 5.88
N VAL A 52 -6.50 -6.12 6.57
CA VAL A 52 -5.75 -6.12 7.82
C VAL A 52 -4.27 -5.74 7.66
N GLU A 53 -3.73 -5.81 6.43
CA GLU A 53 -2.39 -5.36 6.09
C GLU A 53 -2.33 -3.83 5.95
N TYR A 54 -3.44 -3.15 5.67
CA TYR A 54 -3.43 -1.77 5.17
C TYR A 54 -2.84 -0.77 6.18
N LEU A 55 -3.19 -0.91 7.46
CA LEU A 55 -2.78 0.04 8.50
C LEU A 55 -1.24 0.14 8.67
N PRO A 56 -0.48 -0.96 8.84
CA PRO A 56 0.97 -0.86 8.95
C PRO A 56 1.62 -0.28 7.68
N TYR A 57 1.18 -0.68 6.49
CA TYR A 57 1.72 -0.12 5.24
C TYR A 57 1.42 1.37 5.07
N MET A 58 0.22 1.82 5.45
CA MET A 58 -0.15 3.24 5.46
C MET A 58 0.72 4.04 6.44
N LYS A 59 0.91 3.53 7.66
CA LYS A 59 1.76 4.15 8.67
C LYS A 59 3.21 4.25 8.21
N PHE A 60 3.71 3.25 7.50
CA PHE A 60 5.07 3.24 6.97
C PHE A 60 5.28 4.38 5.94
N VAL A 61 4.39 4.53 4.96
CA VAL A 61 4.51 5.67 4.03
C VAL A 61 4.34 6.99 4.75
N SER A 62 3.38 7.08 5.68
CA SER A 62 3.12 8.31 6.44
C SER A 62 4.30 8.74 7.31
N SER A 63 5.15 7.82 7.78
CA SER A 63 6.33 8.16 8.58
C SER A 63 7.55 8.51 7.75
N ARG A 64 7.56 8.16 6.45
CA ARG A 64 8.67 8.38 5.52
C ARG A 64 8.44 9.54 4.56
N SER A 65 7.18 9.86 4.25
CA SER A 65 6.82 10.98 3.39
C SER A 65 7.12 12.32 4.05
N SER A 66 7.66 13.26 3.28
CA SER A 66 7.80 14.66 3.72
C SER A 66 6.46 15.42 3.71
N MET A 67 5.43 14.85 3.08
CA MET A 67 4.09 15.42 3.03
C MET A 67 3.14 14.65 3.95
N PRO A 68 2.20 15.33 4.64
CA PRO A 68 1.16 14.64 5.39
C PRO A 68 0.24 13.89 4.43
N ILE A 69 -0.12 12.65 4.79
CA ILE A 69 -1.12 11.87 4.04
C ILE A 69 -2.50 12.51 4.25
N LYS A 70 -3.11 12.96 3.15
CA LYS A 70 -4.43 13.60 3.12
C LYS A 70 -5.50 12.68 2.57
N THR A 71 -5.13 11.70 1.76
CA THR A 71 -6.07 10.84 1.05
C THR A 71 -5.62 9.40 1.05
N VAL A 72 -6.56 8.48 1.31
CA VAL A 72 -6.35 7.04 1.22
C VAL A 72 -7.39 6.47 0.26
N VAL A 73 -6.93 5.82 -0.80
CA VAL A 73 -7.77 5.14 -1.80
C VAL A 73 -7.72 3.65 -1.53
N LEU A 74 -8.88 3.04 -1.31
CA LEU A 74 -9.00 1.62 -0.97
C LEU A 74 -9.59 0.82 -2.14
N GLY A 75 -8.77 -0.04 -2.74
CA GLY A 75 -9.19 -1.07 -3.69
C GLY A 75 -9.59 -2.34 -2.95
N MET A 76 -10.89 -2.55 -2.75
CA MET A 76 -11.42 -3.68 -1.98
C MET A 76 -12.21 -4.64 -2.89
N SER A 77 -12.24 -5.91 -2.53
CA SER A 77 -13.09 -6.91 -3.18
C SER A 77 -13.87 -7.69 -2.12
N PHE A 78 -15.09 -8.12 -2.45
CA PHE A 78 -15.94 -8.90 -1.55
C PHE A 78 -15.25 -10.18 -1.03
N ALA A 79 -14.38 -10.79 -1.84
CA ALA A 79 -13.64 -11.99 -1.46
C ALA A 79 -12.59 -11.70 -0.37
N ASP A 80 -11.96 -10.53 -0.38
CA ASP A 80 -10.89 -10.16 0.55
C ASP A 80 -11.42 -9.48 1.82
N THR A 81 -12.66 -9.02 1.80
CA THR A 81 -13.36 -8.43 2.95
C THR A 81 -14.18 -9.45 3.74
N ASN A 82 -14.21 -10.70 3.30
CA ASN A 82 -14.81 -11.79 4.04
C ASN A 82 -13.87 -12.21 5.19
N GLY A 83 -14.35 -12.11 6.43
CA GLY A 83 -13.57 -12.34 7.65
C GLY A 83 -13.08 -13.78 7.88
N SER A 84 -13.43 -14.71 6.99
CA SER A 84 -13.00 -16.11 7.05
C SER A 84 -11.55 -16.36 6.58
N ASN A 85 -10.88 -15.35 6.00
CA ASN A 85 -9.52 -15.50 5.48
C ASN A 85 -8.48 -14.91 6.45
N ALA A 86 -7.78 -15.79 7.18
CA ALA A 86 -6.61 -15.40 7.95
C ALA A 86 -5.42 -15.13 6.99
N PRO A 87 -4.81 -13.94 7.01
CA PRO A 87 -3.68 -13.66 6.13
C PRO A 87 -2.36 -14.15 6.72
N SER A 88 -1.45 -14.49 5.83
CA SER A 88 -0.01 -14.59 6.10
C SER A 88 0.67 -13.49 5.31
N PHE A 89 1.30 -12.55 6.00
CA PHE A 89 2.08 -11.47 5.40
C PHE A 89 3.12 -10.97 6.41
N GLU A 90 4.21 -10.40 5.90
CA GLU A 90 5.18 -9.71 6.74
C GLU A 90 4.88 -8.21 6.80
N LYS A 91 5.19 -7.59 7.94
CA LYS A 91 4.96 -6.17 8.17
C LYS A 91 6.06 -5.35 7.47
N PRO A 92 5.82 -4.08 7.09
CA PRO A 92 6.84 -3.27 6.42
C PRO A 92 8.16 -3.14 7.21
N GLU A 93 8.16 -3.29 8.53
CA GLU A 93 9.35 -3.22 9.37
C GLU A 93 10.26 -4.46 9.31
N THR A 94 9.81 -5.57 8.72
CA THR A 94 10.60 -6.81 8.63
C THR A 94 11.40 -6.94 7.33
N TYR A 95 11.23 -5.99 6.41
CA TYR A 95 11.86 -5.97 5.09
C TYR A 95 13.13 -5.13 5.02
#